data_AF-A0A3D8L182-F1
#
_entry.id   AF-A0A3D8L182-F1
#
_cell.length_a   1.000
_cell.length_b   1.000
_cell.length_c   1.000
_cell.angle_alpha   90.00
_cell.angle_beta   90.00
_cell.angle_gamma   90.00
#
_symmetry.space_group_name_H-M   'P 1'
#
loop_
_entity.id
_entity.type
_entity.pdbx_description
1 polymer ?
#
loop_
_entity_poly.entity_id
_entity_poly.type
_entity_poly.pdbx_seq_one_letter_code
_entity_poly.pdbx_strand_id
1 'polypeptide(L)'
;MFVEQPLRDFFREEAYVKKQMVPLHEFRQYRRSEVEVYSIDKSFLDLGNFYNVNLQDYARTMKDTVRLWTGIPVAVGVAPTKTLAKVANQISKKSAKASGVLVLTDERHIEEALKRTEVGDVWGIGPRYARKLATFDITTVWQLHNATDAFAKKHLTVAGLRTVRALHSMPCIYLEMIPPARQNICTSLSFGSTFTELDEIKGGDGHPYRALHHQDPRPEQLCRRAHGFPADEPVQRPESNLLQQQHR
;
A
#
# COMPACT_ATOMS: atom_id res chain seq x y z
N MET A 1 11.79 -1.37 -6.38
CA MET A 1 11.54 0.02 -5.93
C MET A 1 10.05 0.23 -5.72
N PHE A 2 9.65 1.06 -4.75
CA PHE A 2 8.26 1.42 -4.44
C PHE A 2 8.12 2.94 -4.38
N VAL A 3 7.12 3.47 -5.08
CA VAL A 3 6.80 4.91 -5.16
C VAL A 3 5.41 5.14 -4.56
N GLU A 4 5.28 6.15 -3.72
CA GLU A 4 4.01 6.52 -3.08
C GLU A 4 3.79 8.04 -3.12
N GLN A 5 2.56 8.44 -3.44
CA GLN A 5 2.10 9.84 -3.47
C GLN A 5 1.01 10.09 -2.41
N PRO A 6 0.92 11.28 -1.81
CA PRO A 6 -0.15 11.61 -0.86
C PRO A 6 -1.50 11.82 -1.56
N LEU A 7 -2.58 11.29 -0.98
CA LEU A 7 -3.95 11.28 -1.53
C LEU A 7 -4.79 12.56 -1.26
N ARG A 8 -4.21 13.71 -0.91
CA ARG A 8 -5.02 14.90 -0.54
C ARG A 8 -5.62 15.60 -1.77
N ASP A 9 -6.96 15.69 -1.81
CA ASP A 9 -7.78 16.53 -2.70
C ASP A 9 -7.80 16.21 -4.22
N PHE A 10 -7.99 14.95 -4.62
CA PHE A 10 -7.96 14.59 -6.05
C PHE A 10 -9.16 13.76 -6.54
N PHE A 11 -10.04 14.41 -7.32
CA PHE A 11 -11.26 13.87 -7.95
C PHE A 11 -11.15 13.68 -9.49
N ARG A 12 -9.96 13.42 -10.06
CA ARG A 12 -9.81 13.16 -11.51
C ARG A 12 -8.91 11.97 -11.80
N GLU A 13 -9.52 10.80 -11.94
CA GLU A 13 -8.86 9.48 -11.99
C GLU A 13 -8.10 9.16 -13.31
N GLU A 14 -8.58 9.57 -14.49
CA GLU A 14 -8.04 9.02 -15.75
C GLU A 14 -6.79 9.73 -16.30
N ALA A 15 -6.64 11.04 -16.09
CA ALA A 15 -5.47 11.79 -16.59
C ALA A 15 -4.20 11.51 -15.78
N TYR A 16 -4.34 10.89 -14.60
CA TYR A 16 -3.32 10.75 -13.58
C TYR A 16 -2.40 9.54 -13.82
N VAL A 17 -3.00 8.37 -14.08
CA VAL A 17 -2.24 7.13 -14.38
C VAL A 17 -1.39 7.31 -15.64
N LYS A 18 -1.92 7.99 -16.66
CA LYS A 18 -1.19 8.29 -17.89
C LYS A 18 -0.05 9.29 -17.69
N LYS A 19 -0.18 10.29 -16.80
CA LYS A 19 0.90 11.26 -16.47
C LYS A 19 1.96 10.70 -15.51
N GLN A 20 1.60 9.75 -14.64
CA GLN A 20 2.54 9.06 -13.73
C GLN A 20 3.60 8.23 -14.46
N MET A 21 3.27 7.64 -15.60
CA MET A 21 4.17 6.74 -16.35
C MET A 21 5.09 7.45 -17.34
N VAL A 22 4.84 8.73 -17.66
CA VAL A 22 5.66 9.46 -18.66
C VAL A 22 7.12 9.61 -18.18
N PRO A 23 7.41 10.03 -16.92
CA PRO A 23 8.81 10.10 -16.49
C PRO A 23 9.46 8.72 -16.37
N LEU A 24 8.71 7.69 -15.98
CA LEU A 24 9.21 6.33 -15.80
C LEU A 24 9.60 5.66 -17.13
N HIS A 25 8.97 6.07 -18.24
CA HIS A 25 9.26 5.55 -19.57
C HIS A 25 10.25 6.43 -20.35
N GLU A 26 10.38 7.73 -19.98
CA GLU A 26 11.30 8.69 -20.61
C GLU A 26 12.69 8.78 -19.98
N PHE A 27 12.98 8.06 -18.88
CA PHE A 27 14.37 7.78 -18.49
C PHE A 27 15.04 6.84 -19.51
N ARG A 28 15.04 7.21 -20.79
CA ARG A 28 15.62 6.49 -21.92
C ARG A 28 17.13 6.24 -21.76
N GLN A 29 17.76 6.98 -20.84
CA GLN A 29 19.17 6.88 -20.48
C GLN A 29 19.49 5.68 -19.58
N TYR A 30 18.50 5.14 -18.86
CA TYR A 30 18.61 3.93 -18.06
C TYR A 30 17.60 2.91 -18.59
N ARG A 31 17.94 1.62 -18.66
CA ARG A 31 17.12 0.62 -19.33
C ARG A 31 15.65 0.64 -18.86
N ARG A 32 14.73 0.25 -19.74
CA ARG A 32 13.29 0.11 -19.44
C ARG A 32 13.10 -0.75 -18.19
N SER A 33 12.62 -0.16 -17.10
CA SER A 33 12.18 -0.89 -15.90
C SER A 33 10.77 -1.40 -16.10
N GLU A 34 10.50 -2.63 -15.65
CA GLU A 34 9.12 -3.13 -15.54
C GLU A 34 8.39 -2.38 -14.41
N VAL A 35 7.14 -1.98 -14.66
CA VAL A 35 6.32 -1.20 -13.73
C VAL A 35 5.01 -1.91 -13.45
N GLU A 36 4.70 -2.09 -12.17
CA GLU A 36 3.38 -2.52 -11.69
C GLU A 36 2.68 -1.31 -11.05
N VAL A 37 1.45 -1.03 -11.51
CA VAL A 37 0.56 -0.06 -10.87
C VAL A 37 -0.19 -0.79 -9.75
N TYR A 38 0.17 -0.52 -8.50
CA TYR A 38 -0.42 -1.17 -7.32
C TYR A 38 -1.75 -0.52 -6.91
N SER A 39 -1.82 0.81 -7.04
CA SER A 39 -3.03 1.62 -6.88
C SER A 39 -2.84 2.97 -7.59
N ILE A 40 -3.84 3.86 -7.54
CA ILE A 40 -3.78 5.20 -8.15
C ILE A 40 -2.54 5.99 -7.67
N ASP A 41 -2.17 5.84 -6.41
CA ASP A 41 -1.09 6.57 -5.74
C ASP A 41 0.20 5.77 -5.58
N LYS A 42 0.24 4.48 -5.98
CA LYS A 42 1.35 3.57 -5.65
C LYS A 42 1.78 2.70 -6.83
N SER A 43 3.08 2.60 -7.05
CA SER A 43 3.66 1.71 -8.06
C SER A 43 4.91 0.99 -7.55
N PHE A 44 5.15 -0.19 -8.11
CA PHE A 44 6.42 -0.91 -7.97
C PHE A 44 7.17 -0.90 -9.29
N LEU A 45 8.49 -0.79 -9.19
CA LEU A 45 9.40 -0.79 -10.33
C LEU A 45 10.52 -1.82 -10.12
N ASP A 46 10.80 -2.61 -11.16
CA ASP A 46 11.97 -3.48 -11.18
C ASP A 46 13.22 -2.71 -11.56
N LEU A 47 14.24 -2.78 -10.70
CA LEU A 47 15.57 -2.23 -10.95
C LEU A 47 16.64 -3.33 -11.02
N GLY A 48 16.27 -4.61 -11.13
CA GLY A 48 17.20 -5.75 -11.13
C GLY A 48 18.24 -5.69 -12.26
N ASN A 49 17.92 -4.99 -13.36
CA ASN A 49 18.80 -4.80 -14.50
C ASN A 49 19.63 -3.50 -14.47
N PHE A 50 19.58 -2.74 -13.36
CA PHE A 50 20.28 -1.46 -13.20
C PHE A 50 21.65 -1.70 -12.58
N TYR A 51 22.57 -2.27 -13.36
CA TYR A 51 23.96 -2.46 -12.95
C TYR A 51 24.76 -1.16 -13.06
N ASN A 52 25.67 -0.92 -12.10
CA ASN A 52 26.54 0.27 -12.06
C ASN A 52 25.78 1.61 -12.01
N VAL A 53 24.52 1.61 -11.59
CA VAL A 53 23.73 2.82 -11.37
C VAL A 53 23.72 3.15 -9.88
N ASN A 54 23.99 4.41 -9.52
CA ASN A 54 23.72 4.87 -8.17
C ASN A 54 22.21 4.97 -7.96
N LEU A 55 21.63 3.95 -7.29
CA LEU A 55 20.20 3.87 -7.04
C LEU A 55 19.66 5.04 -6.21
N GLN A 56 20.48 5.63 -5.34
CA GLN A 56 20.07 6.77 -4.50
C GLN A 56 19.87 8.02 -5.37
N ASP A 57 20.81 8.30 -6.28
CA ASP A 57 20.73 9.46 -7.17
C ASP A 57 19.63 9.26 -8.21
N TYR A 58 19.48 8.04 -8.74
CA TYR A 58 18.38 7.68 -9.64
C TYR A 58 17.01 7.91 -8.98
N ALA A 59 16.82 7.41 -7.76
CA ALA A 59 15.56 7.56 -7.03
C ALA A 59 15.26 9.04 -6.66
N ARG A 60 16.28 9.84 -6.33
CA ARG A 60 16.14 11.29 -6.13
C ARG A 60 15.74 12.01 -7.40
N THR A 61 16.45 11.74 -8.50
CA THR A 61 16.14 12.33 -9.81
C THR A 61 14.71 12.00 -10.21
N MET A 62 14.27 10.75 -10.04
CA MET A 62 12.89 10.36 -10.31
C MET A 62 11.88 11.13 -9.44
N LYS A 63 12.12 11.24 -8.13
CA LYS A 63 11.26 12.01 -7.22
C LYS A 63 11.14 13.47 -7.66
N ASP A 64 12.26 14.10 -7.98
CA ASP A 64 12.31 15.52 -8.37
C ASP A 64 11.65 15.74 -9.74
N THR A 65 11.85 14.84 -10.70
CA THR A 65 11.18 14.87 -12.00
C THR A 65 9.67 14.73 -11.85
N VAL A 66 9.19 13.78 -11.03
CA VAL A 66 7.74 13.64 -10.78
C VAL A 66 7.19 14.91 -10.16
N ARG A 67 7.87 15.50 -9.17
CA ARG A 67 7.46 16.76 -8.57
C ARG A 67 7.46 17.91 -9.58
N LEU A 68 8.45 18.00 -10.46
CA LEU A 68 8.54 19.05 -11.49
C LEU A 68 7.39 18.95 -12.50
N TRP A 69 7.08 17.75 -12.98
CA TRP A 69 6.12 17.56 -14.07
C TRP A 69 4.67 17.54 -13.61
N THR A 70 4.42 17.03 -12.41
CA THR A 70 3.06 16.85 -11.88
C THR A 70 2.71 17.85 -10.80
N GLY A 71 3.70 18.49 -10.18
CA GLY A 71 3.50 19.28 -8.97
C GLY A 71 3.22 18.43 -7.73
N ILE A 72 3.36 17.10 -7.77
CA ILE A 72 2.98 16.22 -6.66
C ILE A 72 4.23 15.68 -5.96
N PRO A 73 4.36 15.84 -4.63
CA PRO A 73 5.49 15.29 -3.91
C PRO A 73 5.35 13.77 -3.78
N VAL A 74 6.44 13.04 -3.99
CA VAL A 74 6.45 11.58 -3.86
C VAL A 74 7.52 11.13 -2.89
N ALA A 75 7.29 9.97 -2.27
CA ALA A 75 8.30 9.24 -1.52
C ALA A 75 8.73 7.99 -2.30
N VAL A 76 10.01 7.64 -2.21
CA VAL A 76 10.61 6.51 -2.92
C VAL A 76 11.36 5.62 -1.93
N GLY A 77 11.09 4.32 -1.99
CA GLY A 77 11.82 3.28 -1.27
C GLY A 77 12.43 2.28 -2.25
N VAL A 78 13.71 1.98 -2.11
CA VAL A 78 14.40 0.98 -2.94
C VAL A 78 14.97 -0.10 -2.05
N ALA A 79 14.72 -1.36 -2.37
CA ALA A 79 15.27 -2.51 -1.66
C ALA A 79 15.16 -3.79 -2.53
N PRO A 80 15.82 -4.91 -2.14
CA PRO A 80 15.80 -6.18 -2.88
C PRO A 80 14.41 -6.81 -3.04
N THR A 81 13.49 -6.58 -2.11
CA THR A 81 12.13 -7.15 -2.16
C THR A 81 11.06 -6.06 -2.04
N LYS A 82 9.84 -6.34 -2.52
CA LYS A 82 8.70 -5.42 -2.37
C LYS A 82 8.43 -5.02 -0.92
N THR A 83 8.52 -6.00 -0.01
CA THR A 83 8.30 -5.77 1.43
C THR A 83 9.35 -4.82 2.00
N LEU A 84 10.64 -5.07 1.73
CA LEU A 84 11.71 -4.17 2.17
C LEU A 84 11.62 -2.79 1.50
N ALA A 85 11.18 -2.72 0.24
CA ALA A 85 11.01 -1.44 -0.46
C ALA A 85 9.90 -0.60 0.16
N LYS A 86 8.83 -1.24 0.67
CA LYS A 86 7.79 -0.57 1.46
C LYS A 86 8.30 -0.10 2.82
N VAL A 87 9.10 -0.92 3.51
CA VAL A 87 9.77 -0.49 4.77
C VAL A 87 10.66 0.74 4.50
N ALA A 88 11.45 0.71 3.43
CA ALA A 88 12.29 1.82 3.03
C ALA A 88 11.48 3.11 2.78
N ASN A 89 10.38 3.00 2.02
CA ASN A 89 9.49 4.13 1.72
C ASN A 89 8.84 4.70 2.99
N GLN A 90 8.42 3.84 3.91
CA GLN A 90 7.81 4.28 5.14
C GLN A 90 8.80 5.07 6.02
N ILE A 91 10.04 4.59 6.13
CA ILE A 91 11.09 5.30 6.85
C ILE A 91 11.45 6.60 6.12
N SER A 92 11.47 6.62 4.78
CA SER A 92 11.83 7.81 4.00
C SER A 92 10.86 8.98 4.21
N LYS A 93 9.58 8.68 4.50
CA LYS A 93 8.55 9.67 4.87
C LYS A 93 8.74 10.25 6.28
N LYS A 94 9.25 9.46 7.22
CA LYS A 94 9.42 9.85 8.64
C LYS A 94 10.78 10.53 8.90
N SER A 95 11.80 10.22 8.10
CA SER A 95 13.18 10.69 8.30
C SER A 95 13.49 11.95 7.51
N ALA A 96 13.79 13.06 8.20
CA ALA A 96 14.26 14.29 7.57
C ALA A 96 15.55 14.08 6.75
N LYS A 97 16.46 13.22 7.24
CA LYS A 97 17.72 12.87 6.56
C LYS A 97 17.49 12.15 5.22
N ALA A 98 16.44 11.34 5.15
CA ALA A 98 16.10 10.61 3.92
C ALA A 98 15.50 11.55 2.85
N SER A 99 14.89 12.66 3.25
CA SER A 99 14.23 13.62 2.35
C SER A 99 13.33 12.91 1.34
N GLY A 100 12.50 11.97 1.80
CA GLY A 100 11.57 11.21 0.97
C GLY A 100 12.19 10.13 0.06
N VAL A 101 13.51 9.88 0.11
CA VAL A 101 14.16 8.78 -0.64
C VAL A 101 15.04 7.94 0.27
N LEU A 102 14.80 6.62 0.31
CA LEU A 102 15.66 5.69 1.04
C LEU A 102 15.96 4.43 0.23
N VAL A 103 17.24 4.08 0.15
CA VAL A 103 17.74 2.86 -0.48
C VAL A 103 18.28 1.91 0.60
N LEU A 104 17.71 0.72 0.70
CA LEU A 104 18.06 -0.35 1.63
C LEU A 104 18.56 -1.57 0.87
N THR A 105 19.80 -1.53 0.40
CA THR A 105 20.47 -2.66 -0.30
C THR A 105 21.62 -3.27 0.48
N ASP A 106 22.17 -2.54 1.45
CA ASP A 106 23.21 -3.02 2.35
C ASP A 106 22.57 -3.73 3.56
N GLU A 107 23.08 -4.90 3.92
CA GLU A 107 22.51 -5.73 5.00
C GLU A 107 22.50 -5.01 6.35
N ARG A 108 23.53 -4.21 6.67
CA ARG A 108 23.59 -3.48 7.93
C ARG A 108 22.52 -2.40 7.99
N HIS A 109 22.33 -1.66 6.89
CA HIS A 109 21.26 -0.66 6.81
C HIS A 109 19.87 -1.30 6.83
N ILE A 110 19.70 -2.49 6.24
CA ILE A 110 18.46 -3.26 6.32
C ILE A 110 18.18 -3.61 7.79
N GLU A 111 19.14 -4.22 8.49
CA GLU A 111 18.99 -4.58 9.91
C GLU A 111 18.60 -3.37 10.78
N GLU A 112 19.28 -2.23 10.64
CA GLU A 112 18.95 -1.00 11.36
C GLU A 112 17.53 -0.51 11.06
N ALA A 113 17.12 -0.56 9.80
CA ALA A 113 15.77 -0.20 9.39
C ALA A 113 14.72 -1.13 10.01
N LEU A 114 14.95 -2.44 10.00
CA LEU A 114 14.04 -3.43 10.58
C LEU A 114 13.92 -3.29 12.10
N LYS A 115 15.00 -2.96 12.81
CA LYS A 115 14.98 -2.73 14.26
C LYS A 115 14.15 -1.51 14.65
N ARG A 116 14.08 -0.49 13.79
CA ARG A 116 13.36 0.77 14.02
C ARG A 116 11.92 0.76 13.51
N THR A 117 11.48 -0.34 12.89
CA THR A 117 10.14 -0.45 12.33
C THR A 117 9.30 -1.35 13.22
N GLU A 118 8.10 -0.89 13.57
CA GLU A 118 7.14 -1.68 14.33
C GLU A 118 6.55 -2.80 13.46
N VAL A 119 6.21 -3.93 14.07
CA VAL A 119 5.69 -5.08 13.32
C VAL A 119 4.34 -4.82 12.66
N GLY A 120 3.52 -3.92 13.22
CA GLY A 120 2.24 -3.53 12.64
C GLY A 120 2.35 -2.63 11.41
N ASP A 121 3.54 -2.09 11.17
CA ASP A 121 3.83 -1.19 10.06
C ASP A 121 4.32 -1.94 8.81
N VAL A 122 4.67 -3.22 8.92
CA VAL A 122 5.14 -4.01 7.77
C VAL A 122 3.98 -4.45 6.89
N TRP A 123 4.19 -4.36 5.58
CA TRP A 123 3.21 -4.80 4.59
C TRP A 123 2.88 -6.28 4.75
N GLY A 124 1.59 -6.60 4.87
CA GLY A 124 1.09 -7.98 5.06
C GLY A 124 0.75 -8.34 6.51
N ILE A 125 1.11 -7.50 7.48
CA ILE A 125 0.76 -7.68 8.90
C ILE A 125 -0.23 -6.59 9.33
N GLY A 126 -1.50 -6.96 9.46
CA GLY A 126 -2.53 -6.03 9.94
C GLY A 126 -2.59 -5.92 11.47
N PRO A 127 -3.40 -4.99 12.02
CA PRO A 127 -3.49 -4.74 13.48
C PRO A 127 -3.82 -5.98 14.31
N ARG A 128 -4.67 -6.87 13.79
CA ARG A 128 -4.98 -8.16 14.44
C ARG A 128 -3.74 -9.04 14.59
N TYR A 129 -2.93 -9.14 13.53
CA TYR A 129 -1.70 -9.94 13.57
C TYR A 129 -0.60 -9.25 14.38
N ALA A 130 -0.50 -7.92 14.34
CA ALA A 130 0.41 -7.17 15.19
C ALA A 130 0.14 -7.44 16.68
N ARG A 131 -1.14 -7.36 17.12
CA ARG A 131 -1.53 -7.73 18.50
C ARG A 131 -1.23 -9.19 18.83
N LYS A 132 -1.46 -10.11 17.89
CA LYS A 132 -1.12 -11.53 18.06
C LYS A 132 0.38 -11.76 18.18
N LEU A 133 1.20 -11.06 17.40
CA LEU A 133 2.66 -11.17 17.45
C LEU A 133 3.22 -10.60 18.75
N ALA A 134 2.61 -9.53 19.27
CA ALA A 134 2.96 -8.97 20.57
C ALA A 134 2.80 -9.98 21.73
N THR A 135 1.88 -10.96 21.64
CA THR A 135 1.77 -12.02 22.67
C THR A 135 2.93 -13.03 22.64
N PHE A 136 3.82 -12.93 21.64
CA PHE A 136 5.06 -13.70 21.52
C PHE A 136 6.30 -12.81 21.64
N ASP A 137 6.16 -11.61 22.22
CA ASP A 137 7.21 -10.59 22.35
C ASP A 137 7.80 -10.12 21.00
N ILE A 138 7.04 -10.28 19.90
CA ILE A 138 7.40 -9.79 18.58
C ILE A 138 6.66 -8.46 18.34
N THR A 139 7.35 -7.35 18.59
CA THR A 139 6.83 -5.98 18.43
C THR A 139 7.54 -5.21 17.32
N THR A 140 8.73 -5.64 16.91
CA THR A 140 9.52 -5.03 15.83
C THR A 140 9.61 -5.92 14.60
N VAL A 141 9.87 -5.33 13.44
CA VAL A 141 10.08 -6.09 12.19
C VAL A 141 11.35 -6.94 12.29
N TRP A 142 12.38 -6.51 13.02
CA TRP A 142 13.58 -7.31 13.27
C TRP A 142 13.29 -8.60 14.05
N GLN A 143 12.44 -8.54 15.07
CA GLN A 143 12.02 -9.75 15.79
C GLN A 143 11.22 -10.69 14.88
N LEU A 144 10.33 -10.14 14.04
CA LEU A 144 9.59 -10.93 13.06
C LEU A 144 10.51 -11.55 12.01
N HIS A 145 11.53 -10.82 11.56
CA HIS A 145 12.59 -11.31 10.68
C HIS A 145 13.32 -12.51 11.31
N ASN A 146 13.60 -12.48 12.61
CA ASN A 146 14.28 -13.58 13.29
C ASN A 146 13.35 -14.75 13.67
N ALA A 147 12.04 -14.64 13.39
CA ALA A 147 11.11 -15.75 13.60
C ALA A 147 11.33 -16.86 12.55
N THR A 148 11.14 -18.11 12.97
CA THR A 148 11.32 -19.25 12.06
C THR A 148 10.17 -19.38 11.06
N ASP A 149 10.45 -19.97 9.90
CA ASP A 149 9.42 -20.34 8.91
C ASP A 149 8.31 -21.21 9.53
N ALA A 150 8.67 -22.09 10.47
CA ALA A 150 7.71 -22.94 11.18
C ALA A 150 6.77 -22.11 12.06
N PHE A 151 7.30 -21.11 12.79
CA PHE A 151 6.49 -20.17 13.55
C PHE A 151 5.55 -19.38 12.63
N ALA A 152 6.08 -18.83 11.53
CA ALA A 152 5.27 -18.06 10.57
C ALA A 152 4.14 -18.91 9.98
N LYS A 153 4.40 -20.16 9.60
CA LYS A 153 3.37 -21.10 9.10
C LYS A 153 2.29 -21.41 10.14
N LYS A 154 2.68 -21.56 11.41
CA LYS A 154 1.76 -21.92 12.50
C LYS A 154 0.89 -20.74 12.95
N HIS A 155 1.45 -19.53 12.97
CA HIS A 155 0.80 -18.37 13.60
C HIS A 155 0.31 -17.31 12.61
N LEU A 156 0.79 -17.29 11.37
CA LEU A 156 0.40 -16.34 10.33
C LEU A 156 -0.27 -17.04 9.14
N THR A 157 -0.61 -16.26 8.11
CA THR A 157 -1.13 -16.78 6.83
C THR A 157 0.02 -17.13 5.87
N VAL A 158 -0.32 -17.72 4.72
CA VAL A 158 0.64 -17.90 3.60
C VAL A 158 1.25 -16.56 3.18
N ALA A 159 0.48 -15.47 3.19
CA ALA A 159 0.99 -14.13 2.92
C ALA A 159 1.95 -13.64 4.02
N GLY A 160 1.66 -13.96 5.29
CA GLY A 160 2.57 -13.70 6.41
C GLY A 160 3.90 -14.43 6.27
N LEU A 161 3.89 -15.72 5.89
CA LEU A 161 5.12 -16.46 5.59
C LEU A 161 5.92 -15.83 4.43
N ARG A 162 5.25 -15.44 3.34
CA ARG A 162 5.89 -14.73 2.22
C ARG A 162 6.49 -13.40 2.67
N THR A 163 5.85 -12.72 3.63
CA THR A 163 6.36 -11.48 4.21
C THR A 163 7.64 -11.72 4.99
N VAL A 164 7.67 -12.73 5.87
CA VAL A 164 8.88 -13.11 6.65
C VAL A 164 10.05 -13.42 5.71
N ARG A 165 9.82 -14.27 4.70
CA ARG A 165 10.86 -14.59 3.70
C ARG A 165 11.31 -13.38 2.89
N ALA A 166 10.39 -12.48 2.55
CA ALA A 166 10.73 -11.24 1.87
C ALA A 166 11.57 -10.29 2.72
N LEU A 167 11.45 -10.35 4.05
CA LEU A 167 12.34 -9.63 4.98
C LEU A 167 13.75 -10.22 4.98
N HIS A 168 13.90 -11.53 4.77
CA HIS A 168 15.21 -12.20 4.52
C HIS A 168 15.78 -11.93 3.12
N SER A 169 15.35 -10.86 2.46
CA SER A 169 15.73 -10.55 1.06
C SER A 169 15.37 -11.64 0.03
N MET A 170 14.51 -12.60 0.35
CA MET A 170 14.05 -13.61 -0.61
C MET A 170 12.82 -13.11 -1.38
N PRO A 171 12.86 -12.92 -2.70
CA PRO A 171 11.72 -12.43 -3.46
C PRO A 171 10.60 -13.46 -3.48
N CYS A 172 9.62 -13.31 -2.58
CA CYS A 172 8.45 -14.20 -2.48
C CYS A 172 7.16 -13.56 -3.00
N ILE A 173 7.24 -12.28 -3.40
CA ILE A 173 6.13 -11.47 -3.92
C ILE A 173 6.66 -10.76 -5.16
N TYR A 174 6.25 -11.25 -6.33
CA TYR A 174 6.72 -10.82 -7.63
C TYR A 174 5.89 -9.68 -8.20
N LEU A 175 6.42 -9.04 -9.24
CA LEU A 175 5.68 -8.02 -9.99
C LEU A 175 4.51 -8.64 -10.74
N GLU A 176 3.37 -7.97 -10.66
CA GLU A 176 2.14 -8.31 -11.33
C GLU A 176 2.00 -7.41 -12.57
N MET A 177 2.42 -7.93 -13.71
CA MET A 177 2.51 -7.17 -14.97
C MET A 177 1.15 -6.97 -15.64
N ILE A 178 0.19 -7.86 -15.37
CA ILE A 178 -1.16 -7.80 -15.89
C ILE A 178 -2.12 -7.84 -14.70
N PRO A 179 -2.75 -6.72 -14.34
CA PRO A 179 -3.74 -6.71 -13.28
C PRO A 179 -4.90 -7.66 -13.63
N PRO A 180 -5.33 -8.54 -12.72
CA PRO A 180 -6.44 -9.43 -12.97
C PRO A 180 -7.71 -8.63 -13.17
N ALA A 181 -8.61 -9.14 -14.01
CA ALA A 181 -9.90 -8.50 -14.23
C ALA A 181 -10.63 -8.30 -12.89
N ARG A 182 -11.18 -7.10 -12.67
CA ARG A 182 -11.98 -6.79 -11.48
C ARG A 182 -13.13 -7.80 -11.37
N GLN A 183 -13.12 -8.60 -10.31
CA GLN A 183 -14.13 -9.64 -10.10
C GLN A 183 -15.41 -9.11 -9.44
N ASN A 184 -15.28 -8.01 -8.68
CA ASN A 184 -16.37 -7.46 -7.88
C ASN A 184 -16.45 -5.93 -8.09
N ILE A 185 -17.66 -5.39 -7.98
CA ILE A 185 -17.93 -3.95 -7.90
C ILE A 185 -18.80 -3.76 -6.65
N CYS A 186 -18.50 -2.74 -5.86
CA CYS A 186 -19.21 -2.45 -4.62
C CYS A 186 -19.49 -0.96 -4.55
N THR A 187 -20.76 -0.63 -4.29
CA THR A 187 -21.19 0.72 -3.94
C THR A 187 -21.71 0.65 -2.52
N SER A 188 -21.05 1.34 -1.62
CA SER A 188 -21.52 1.55 -0.24
C SER A 188 -21.97 2.98 -0.08
N LEU A 189 -23.14 3.18 0.50
CA LEU A 189 -23.64 4.49 0.89
C LEU A 189 -23.74 4.52 2.42
N SER A 190 -23.16 5.55 3.02
CA SER A 190 -23.36 5.84 4.43
C SER A 190 -24.37 6.98 4.54
N PHE A 191 -25.37 6.81 5.40
CA PHE A 191 -26.41 7.80 5.63
C PHE A 191 -26.04 8.69 6.82
N GLY A 192 -26.48 9.95 6.78
CA GLY A 192 -26.22 10.92 7.86
C GLY A 192 -26.98 10.66 9.15
N SER A 193 -27.95 9.75 9.11
CA SER A 193 -28.76 9.30 10.25
C SER A 193 -29.02 7.81 10.15
N THR A 194 -29.22 7.16 11.30
CA THR A 194 -29.66 5.77 11.37
C THR A 194 -31.11 5.68 10.91
N PHE A 195 -31.41 4.74 10.03
CA PHE A 195 -32.79 4.41 9.65
C PHE A 195 -33.29 3.27 10.52
N THR A 196 -34.52 3.37 10.99
CA THR A 196 -35.16 2.33 11.81
C THR A 196 -36.29 1.63 11.07
N GLU A 197 -36.82 2.25 10.01
CA GLU A 197 -37.94 1.71 9.26
C GLU A 197 -37.50 1.17 7.89
N LEU A 198 -38.07 0.02 7.52
CA LEU A 198 -37.75 -0.66 6.26
C LEU A 198 -38.11 0.20 5.03
N ASP A 199 -39.13 1.04 5.15
CA ASP A 199 -39.59 1.89 4.05
C ASP A 199 -38.63 3.05 3.77
N GLU A 200 -37.86 3.51 4.77
CA GLU A 200 -36.78 4.49 4.59
C GLU A 200 -35.63 3.88 3.77
N ILE A 201 -35.33 2.60 4.02
CA ILE A 201 -34.29 1.84 3.30
C ILE A 201 -34.72 1.55 1.85
N LYS A 202 -36.02 1.26 1.64
CA LYS A 202 -36.58 0.96 0.30
C LYS A 202 -36.84 2.22 -0.54
N GLY A 203 -37.27 3.31 0.11
CA GLY A 203 -37.79 4.52 -0.53
C GLY A 203 -36.78 5.64 -0.73
N GLY A 204 -35.59 5.56 -0.12
CA GLY A 204 -34.54 6.55 -0.36
C GLY A 204 -34.09 6.55 -1.83
N ASP A 205 -34.06 7.73 -2.45
CA ASP A 205 -33.61 7.99 -3.83
C ASP A 205 -32.18 7.49 -4.16
N GLY A 206 -31.45 6.96 -3.17
CA GLY A 206 -30.10 6.42 -3.25
C GLY A 206 -30.02 4.90 -3.34
N HIS A 207 -30.94 4.21 -4.04
CA HIS A 207 -30.87 2.75 -4.16
C HIS A 207 -29.53 2.32 -4.82
N PRO A 208 -28.61 1.65 -4.08
CA PRO A 208 -27.21 1.48 -4.49
C PRO A 208 -27.05 0.64 -5.77
N TYR A 209 -28.07 -0.15 -6.12
CA TYR A 209 -28.09 -0.95 -7.34
C TYR A 209 -28.06 -0.11 -8.62
N ARG A 210 -28.62 1.11 -8.62
CA ARG A 210 -28.62 1.96 -9.81
C ARG A 210 -27.23 2.55 -10.07
N ALA A 211 -26.53 2.95 -9.01
CA ALA A 211 -25.15 3.41 -9.10
C ALA A 211 -24.19 2.28 -9.54
N LEU A 212 -24.42 1.05 -9.08
CA LEU A 212 -23.66 -0.12 -9.52
C LEU A 212 -23.76 -0.35 -11.03
N HIS A 213 -24.96 -0.18 -11.61
CA HIS A 213 -25.16 -0.36 -13.06
C HIS A 213 -24.38 0.66 -13.91
N HIS A 214 -24.16 1.88 -13.42
CA HIS A 214 -23.34 2.88 -14.11
C HIS A 214 -21.83 2.66 -13.92
N GLN A 215 -21.44 1.99 -12.84
CA GLN A 215 -20.04 1.71 -12.54
C GLN A 215 -19.53 0.41 -13.18
N ASP A 216 -20.41 -0.41 -13.78
CA ASP A 216 -19.98 -1.63 -14.46
C ASP A 216 -19.31 -1.29 -15.80
N PRO A 217 -17.98 -1.48 -15.92
CA PRO A 217 -17.27 -1.22 -17.17
C PRO A 217 -17.51 -2.32 -18.21
N ARG A 218 -18.31 -3.36 -17.89
CA ARG A 218 -18.63 -4.50 -18.75
C ARG A 218 -20.15 -4.68 -18.83
N PRO A 219 -20.88 -3.78 -19.52
CA PRO A 219 -22.35 -3.84 -19.62
C PRO A 219 -22.88 -5.16 -20.21
N GLU A 220 -22.02 -5.96 -20.82
CA GLU A 220 -22.33 -7.20 -21.53
C GLU A 220 -22.11 -8.47 -20.66
N GLN A 221 -21.52 -8.34 -19.47
CA GLN A 221 -21.32 -9.46 -18.56
C GLN A 221 -22.44 -9.55 -17.52
N LEU A 222 -23.13 -10.69 -17.47
CA LEU A 222 -24.19 -10.94 -16.50
C LEU A 222 -23.60 -11.00 -15.08
N CYS A 223 -24.12 -10.18 -14.16
CA CYS A 223 -23.81 -10.27 -12.73
C CYS A 223 -24.18 -11.67 -12.21
N ARG A 224 -23.20 -12.44 -11.74
CA ARG A 224 -23.44 -13.81 -11.25
C ARG A 224 -24.06 -13.85 -9.86
N ARG A 225 -23.74 -12.88 -8.99
CA ARG A 225 -24.24 -12.78 -7.60
C ARG A 225 -24.23 -11.33 -7.14
N ALA A 226 -25.29 -10.93 -6.44
CA ALA A 226 -25.38 -9.67 -5.72
C ALA A 226 -25.57 -9.93 -4.22
N HIS A 227 -24.88 -9.15 -3.38
CA HIS A 227 -24.96 -9.24 -1.92
C HIS A 227 -25.22 -7.85 -1.33
N GLY A 228 -26.15 -7.74 -0.39
CA GLY A 228 -26.36 -6.55 0.43
C GLY A 228 -25.71 -6.73 1.81
N PHE A 229 -24.99 -5.72 2.27
CA PHE A 229 -24.36 -5.70 3.59
C PHE A 229 -24.91 -4.53 4.39
N PRO A 230 -26.00 -4.71 5.17
CA PRO A 230 -26.43 -3.69 6.12
C PRO A 230 -25.33 -3.51 7.18
N ALA A 231 -25.05 -2.25 7.50
CA ALA A 231 -24.15 -1.89 8.60
C ALA A 231 -25.00 -1.18 9.65
N ASP A 232 -25.11 -1.80 10.82
CA ASP A 232 -25.72 -1.19 12.01
C ASP A 232 -24.74 -0.19 12.64
N GLU A 233 -25.20 0.59 13.64
CA GLU A 233 -24.38 1.60 14.32
C GLU A 233 -22.98 1.08 14.69
N PRO A 234 -21.94 1.93 14.62
CA PRO A 234 -20.59 1.50 14.94
C PRO A 234 -20.54 0.97 16.37
N VAL A 235 -20.04 -0.25 16.55
CA VAL A 235 -19.56 -0.73 17.85
C VAL A 235 -18.63 0.35 18.39
N GLN A 236 -19.04 1.01 19.48
CA GLN A 236 -18.23 2.02 20.17
C GLN A 236 -16.83 1.45 20.38
N ARG A 237 -15.83 1.99 19.68
CA ARG A 237 -14.44 1.71 20.03
C ARG A 237 -14.25 2.28 21.44
N PRO A 238 -13.68 1.54 22.40
CA PRO A 238 -13.33 2.14 23.67
C PRO A 238 -12.43 3.34 23.39
N GLU A 239 -12.82 4.51 23.93
CA GLU A 239 -12.03 5.72 23.86
C GLU A 239 -10.64 5.44 24.43
N SER A 240 -9.65 5.31 23.54
CA SER A 240 -8.25 5.29 23.92
C SER A 240 -7.71 6.69 23.67
N ASN A 241 -7.71 7.50 24.73
CA ASN A 241 -6.96 8.74 24.95
C ASN A 241 -6.50 9.50 23.70
N LEU A 242 -7.41 10.26 23.11
CA LEU A 242 -7.11 11.41 22.27
C LEU A 242 -7.03 12.68 23.14
N LEU A 243 -6.11 12.70 24.11
CA LEU A 243 -5.74 13.90 24.87
C LEU A 243 -4.26 13.81 25.26
N GLN A 244 -3.37 14.11 24.31
CA GLN A 244 -2.07 14.76 24.53
C GLN A 244 -1.31 14.77 23.20
N GLN A 245 -1.51 15.82 22.41
CA GLN A 245 -0.50 16.42 21.51
C GLN A 245 -1.09 17.67 20.85
N GLN A 246 -1.41 18.66 21.68
CA GLN A 246 -1.27 20.07 21.32
C GLN A 246 -0.49 20.71 22.47
N HIS A 247 0.57 21.45 22.11
CA HIS A 247 1.67 21.97 22.95
C HIS A 247 2.86 21.02 23.18
N ARG A 248 3.76 20.97 22.18
CA ARG A 248 5.14 21.51 22.26
C ARG A 248 5.82 21.42 20.90
#